data_AF-A0A453EUU5-F1
#
_entry.id   AF-A0A453EUU5-F1
#
_cell.length_a   1.000
_cell.length_b   1.000
_cell.length_c   1.000
_cell.angle_alpha   90.00
_cell.angle_beta   90.00
_cell.angle_gamma   90.00
#
_symmetry.space_group_name_H-M   'P 1'
#
loop_
_entity.id
_entity.type
_entity.pdbx_description
1 polymer ?
#
loop_
_entity_poly.entity_id
_entity_poly.type
_entity_poly.pdbx_seq_one_letter_code
_entity_poly.pdbx_strand_id
1 'polypeptide(L)' 'GRKPKNINLEQIPTIPLNKRSTIRSLAWQLGCSPTTLRRNFKLNLIKRHTNYVKPALKEKNKKDRMEFCMS' A
#
# COMPACT_ATOMS: atom_id res chain seq x y z
N GLY A 1 6.40 0.77 28.81
CA GLY A 1 6.11 1.28 27.45
C GLY A 1 4.85 0.61 26.88
N ARG A 2 4.14 1.27 25.96
CA ARG A 2 2.89 0.74 25.35
C ARG A 2 3.19 -0.51 24.49
N LYS A 3 2.48 -1.62 24.76
CA LYS A 3 2.57 -2.87 23.97
C LYS A 3 2.11 -2.62 22.51
N PRO A 4 2.81 -3.18 21.50
CA PRO A 4 2.40 -3.04 20.11
C PRO A 4 1.07 -3.76 19.87
N LYS A 5 0.20 -3.16 19.02
CA LYS A 5 -1.00 -3.86 18.54
C LYS A 5 -0.57 -4.93 17.56
N ASN A 6 -1.13 -6.13 17.70
CA ASN A 6 -0.92 -7.21 16.74
C ASN A 6 -1.78 -6.91 15.50
N ILE A 7 -1.14 -6.65 14.36
CA ILE A 7 -1.78 -6.43 13.06
C ILE A 7 -1.23 -7.50 12.14
N ASN A 8 -2.12 -8.19 11.43
CA ASN A 8 -1.71 -9.18 10.44
C ASN A 8 -1.18 -8.48 9.17
N LEU A 9 0.14 -8.26 9.10
CA LEU A 9 0.79 -7.63 7.95
C LEU A 9 0.82 -8.53 6.71
N GLU A 10 0.62 -9.84 6.87
CA GLU A 10 0.60 -10.81 5.77
C GLU A 10 -0.64 -10.68 4.89
N GLN A 11 -1.63 -9.89 5.32
CA GLN A 11 -2.81 -9.55 4.51
C GLN A 11 -2.55 -8.41 3.53
N ILE A 12 -1.42 -7.68 3.65
CA ILE A 12 -1.13 -6.56 2.74
C ILE A 12 -1.09 -6.98 1.26
N PRO A 13 -0.52 -8.14 0.87
CA PRO A 13 -0.55 -8.68 -0.50
C PRO A 13 -1.94 -8.93 -1.08
N THR A 14 -2.91 -9.30 -0.25
CA THR A 14 -4.27 -9.64 -0.71
C THR A 14 -5.10 -8.39 -1.02
N ILE A 15 -4.73 -7.24 -0.46
CA ILE A 15 -5.39 -5.97 -0.71
C ILE A 15 -5.04 -5.46 -2.13
N PRO A 16 -6.05 -5.05 -2.94
CA PRO A 16 -5.83 -4.44 -4.25
C PRO A 16 -4.89 -3.23 -4.20
N LEU A 17 -4.06 -3.04 -5.25
CA LEU A 17 -3.00 -2.02 -5.28
C LEU A 17 -3.54 -0.59 -5.07
N ASN A 18 -4.67 -0.25 -5.71
CA ASN A 18 -5.34 1.03 -5.57
C ASN A 18 -5.72 1.36 -4.11
N LYS A 19 -6.07 0.34 -3.33
CA LYS A 19 -6.48 0.48 -1.92
C LYS A 19 -5.31 0.48 -0.92
N ARG A 20 -4.08 0.14 -1.33
CA ARG A 20 -2.89 0.09 -0.46
C ARG A 20 -1.75 1.04 -0.84
N SER A 21 -2.00 1.98 -1.74
CA SER A 21 -1.00 2.95 -2.24
C SER A 21 -0.58 3.98 -1.19
N THR A 22 -1.50 4.40 -0.31
CA THR A 22 -1.24 5.39 0.74
C THR A 22 -1.30 4.77 2.13
N ILE A 23 -0.63 5.41 3.09
CA ILE A 23 -0.69 4.98 4.50
C ILE A 23 -2.12 5.01 5.02
N ARG A 24 -2.93 6.01 4.63
CA ARG A 24 -4.32 6.14 5.09
C ARG A 24 -5.21 5.06 4.49
N SER A 25 -5.12 4.84 3.19
CA SER A 25 -5.92 3.81 2.51
C SER A 25 -5.60 2.42 3.04
N LEU A 26 -4.31 2.10 3.20
CA LEU A 26 -3.88 0.83 3.78
C LEU A 26 -4.32 0.67 5.23
N ALA A 27 -4.23 1.72 6.04
CA ALA A 27 -4.66 1.70 7.43
C ALA A 27 -6.18 1.41 7.55
N TRP A 28 -6.98 2.00 6.66
CA TRP A 28 -8.42 1.72 6.57
C TRP A 28 -8.69 0.25 6.22
N GLN A 29 -8.00 -0.30 5.22
CA GLN A 29 -8.18 -1.70 4.81
C GLN A 29 -7.76 -2.70 5.90
N LEU A 30 -6.74 -2.36 6.70
CA LEU A 30 -6.27 -3.20 7.81
C LEU A 30 -6.99 -2.91 9.15
N GLY A 31 -7.96 -2.00 9.17
CA GLY A 31 -8.69 -1.63 10.40
C GLY A 31 -7.79 -1.05 11.50
N CYS A 32 -6.71 -0.37 11.15
CA CYS A 32 -5.73 0.16 12.12
C CYS A 32 -5.52 1.67 11.98
N SER A 33 -4.84 2.29 12.95
CA SER A 33 -4.55 3.73 12.88
C SER A 33 -3.40 4.02 11.91
N PRO A 34 -3.42 5.14 11.16
CA PRO A 34 -2.32 5.54 10.30
C PRO A 34 -0.98 5.70 11.04
N THR A 35 -1.03 6.09 12.30
CA THR A 35 0.16 6.23 13.17
C THR A 35 0.81 4.88 13.48
N THR A 36 0.00 3.83 13.68
CA THR A 36 0.52 2.47 13.89
C THR A 36 1.24 2.00 12.65
N LEU A 37 0.66 2.26 11.47
CA LEU A 37 1.23 1.84 10.21
C LEU A 37 2.51 2.62 9.85
N ARG A 38 2.59 3.93 10.17
CA ARG A 38 3.84 4.72 10.10
C ARG A 38 4.96 4.11 10.96
N ARG A 39 4.63 3.66 12.17
CA ARG A 39 5.61 3.01 13.06
C ARG A 39 6.10 1.69 12.46
N ASN A 40 5.22 0.87 11.91
CA ASN A 40 5.61 -0.39 11.24
C ASN A 40 6.54 -0.15 10.04
N PHE A 41 6.29 0.89 9.25
CA PHE A 41 7.23 1.32 8.20
C PHE A 41 8.57 1.81 8.76
N LYS A 42 8.59 2.52 9.89
CA LYS A 42 9.84 2.98 10.54
C LYS A 42 10.65 1.80 11.10
N LEU A 43 9.97 0.76 11.56
CA LEU A 43 10.58 -0.49 12.04
C LEU A 43 10.95 -1.45 10.91
N ASN A 44 10.80 -1.06 9.64
CA ASN A 44 11.06 -1.89 8.46
C ASN A 44 10.29 -3.22 8.41
N LEU A 45 9.15 -3.31 9.12
CA LEU A 45 8.27 -4.48 9.08
C LEU A 45 7.46 -4.57 7.77
N ILE A 46 7.36 -3.45 7.05
CA ILE A 46 6.68 -3.33 5.76
C ILE A 46 7.66 -2.68 4.79
N LYS A 47 7.89 -3.33 3.64
CA LYS A 47 8.72 -2.77 2.58
C LYS A 47 7.93 -1.75 1.77
N ARG A 48 8.52 -0.57 1.53
CA ARG A 48 7.99 0.36 0.53
C ARG A 48 8.39 -0.11 -0.86
N HIS A 49 7.41 -0.20 -1.74
CA HIS A 49 7.66 -0.45 -3.16
C HIS A 49 7.69 0.88 -3.91
N THR A 50 8.83 1.21 -4.50
CA THR A 50 8.99 2.31 -5.44
C THR A 50 9.50 1.72 -6.75
N ASN A 51 8.90 2.15 -7.88
CA ASN A 51 9.40 1.77 -9.20
C ASN A 51 9.92 3.03 -9.89
N TYR A 52 11.22 3.06 -10.20
CA TYR A 52 11.87 4.17 -10.89
C TYR A 52 11.74 4.06 -12.41
N VAL A 53 11.47 2.85 -12.92
CA VAL A 53 11.40 2.60 -14.37
C VAL A 53 10.17 3.32 -14.91
N LYS A 54 10.39 4.26 -15.83
CA LYS A 54 9.31 4.88 -16.61
C LYS A 54 8.94 3.92 -17.76
N PRO A 55 7.82 3.17 -17.67
CA PRO A 55 7.43 2.31 -18.77
C PRO A 55 7.12 3.17 -20.00
N ALA A 56 7.56 2.73 -21.17
CA ALA A 56 7.14 3.34 -22.43
C ALA A 56 5.60 3.36 -22.52
N LEU A 57 5.02 4.44 -23.06
CA LEU A 57 3.57 4.60 -23.19
C LEU A 57 3.01 3.76 -24.34
N LYS A 58 2.93 2.43 -24.14
CA LYS A 58 2.21 1.51 -25.03
C LYS A 58 0.70 1.67 -24.83
N GLU A 59 -0.10 1.36 -25.85
CA GLU A 59 -1.57 1.42 -25.76
C GLU A 59 -2.14 0.59 -24.61
N LYS A 60 -1.58 -0.60 -24.35
CA LYS A 60 -1.91 -1.41 -23.18
C LYS A 60 -1.69 -0.64 -21.87
N ASN A 61 -0.53 -0.02 -21.70
CA ASN A 61 -0.18 0.72 -20.48
C ASN A 61 -1.08 1.95 -20.27
N LYS A 62 -1.60 2.55 -21.35
CA LYS A 62 -2.57 3.65 -21.26
C LYS A 62 -3.92 3.14 -20.73
N LYS A 63 -4.41 2.01 -21.24
CA LYS A 63 -5.65 1.37 -20.78
C LYS A 63 -5.54 0.93 -19.31
N ASP A 64 -4.46 0.23 -18.95
CA ASP A 64 -4.23 -0.23 -17.57
C ASP A 64 -4.21 0.95 -16.58
N ARG A 65 -3.63 2.10 -16.97
CA ARG A 65 -3.66 3.33 -16.13
C ARG A 65 -5.07 3.90 -16.00
N MET A 66 -5.86 3.89 -17.06
CA MET A 66 -7.24 4.37 -17.03
C MET A 66 -8.10 3.48 -16.13
N GLU A 67 -8.00 2.16 -16.28
CA GLU A 67 -8.69 1.19 -15.42
C GLU A 67 -8.30 1.36 -13.95
N PHE A 68 -7.01 1.59 -13.66
CA PHE A 68 -6.53 1.85 -12.30
C PHE A 68 -7.13 3.13 -11.69
N CYS A 69 -7.31 4.19 -12.48
CA CYS A 69 -7.93 5.43 -12.00
C CYS A 69 -9.44 5.27 -11.73
N MET A 70 -10.11 4.34 -12.43
CA MET A 70 -11.55 4.09 -12.28
C MET A 70 -11.87 3.13 -11.13
N SER A 71 -10.86 2.45 -10.55
CA SER A 71 -10.98 1.45 -9.48
C SER A 71 -10.80 2.01 -8.08
#